data_AF-A0A5J4N4E8-F1
#
_entry.id   AF-A0A5J4N4E8-F1
#
_cell.length_a   1.000
_cell.length_b   1.000
_cell.length_c   1.000
_cell.angle_alpha   90.00
_cell.angle_beta   90.00
_cell.angle_gamma   90.00
#
_symmetry.space_group_name_H-M   'P 1'
#
loop_
_entity.id
_entity.type
_entity.pdbx_description
1 polymer ?
#
loop_
_entity_poly.entity_id
_entity_poly.type
_entity_poly.pdbx_seq_one_letter_code
_entity_poly.pdbx_strand_id
1 'polypeptide(L)'
;MRTGRANPKFYTTHPYFLTFLKAFKLEAGFDDKNEFLDIIYWLRQVLAVAIGILWGLIPFKGLSAILLFFLLNIGAVYLYAAMFQRVDEDEYG
;
A
#
# COMPACT_ATOMS: atom_id res chain seq x y z
N MET A 1 38.21 13.77 19.54
CA MET A 1 36.85 14.25 19.22
C MET A 1 36.49 13.78 17.82
N ARG A 2 35.68 12.71 17.67
CA ARG A 2 35.11 12.30 16.39
C ARG A 2 33.83 13.10 16.20
N THR A 3 33.86 14.06 15.27
CA THR A 3 32.69 14.82 14.86
C THR A 3 31.64 13.85 14.30
N GLY A 4 30.54 13.66 15.02
CA GLY A 4 29.36 12.97 14.49
C GLY A 4 28.82 13.77 13.32
N ARG A 5 29.05 13.30 12.10
CA ARG A 5 28.36 13.84 10.93
C ARG A 5 26.92 13.37 11.02
N ALA A 6 26.01 14.26 11.41
CA ALA A 6 24.59 14.07 11.13
C ALA A 6 24.46 13.89 9.62
N ASN A 7 23.98 12.73 9.18
CA ASN A 7 23.64 12.51 7.78
C ASN A 7 22.33 13.27 7.53
N PRO A 8 22.32 14.37 6.77
CA PRO A 8 21.06 15.03 6.46
C PRO A 8 20.24 14.04 5.64
N LYS A 9 19.14 13.52 6.22
CA LYS A 9 18.14 12.81 5.43
C LYS A 9 17.63 13.80 4.39
N PHE A 10 18.14 13.71 3.17
CA PHE A 10 17.59 14.42 2.03
C PHE A 10 16.19 13.87 1.85
N TYR A 11 15.18 14.61 2.31
CA TYR A 11 13.79 14.33 1.97
C TYR A 11 13.63 14.66 0.49
N THR A 12 14.01 13.72 -0.37
CA THR A 12 13.74 13.78 -1.80
C THR A 12 12.23 13.83 -1.94
N THR A 13 11.68 15.02 -2.21
CA THR A 13 10.25 15.20 -2.44
C THR A 13 9.92 14.54 -3.77
N HIS A 14 9.67 13.24 -3.73
CA HIS A 14 9.21 12.51 -4.89
C HIS A 14 7.75 12.90 -5.15
N PRO A 15 7.38 13.21 -6.41
CA PRO A 15 5.98 13.40 -6.76
C PRO A 15 5.18 12.18 -6.30
N TYR A 16 4.06 12.37 -5.60
CA TYR A 16 3.22 11.29 -5.07
C TYR A 16 2.90 10.21 -6.10
N PHE A 17 2.72 10.60 -7.36
CA PHE A 17 2.49 9.68 -8.47
C PHE A 17 3.71 8.78 -8.78
N LEU A 18 4.93 9.31 -8.74
CA LEU A 18 6.14 8.50 -8.97
C LEU A 18 6.37 7.53 -7.81
N THR A 19 6.11 7.98 -6.58
CA THR A 19 6.11 7.13 -5.38
C THR A 19 5.03 6.03 -5.46
N PHE A 20 3.83 6.37 -5.96
CA PHE A 20 2.78 5.39 -6.23
C PHE A 20 3.18 4.38 -7.32
N LEU A 21 3.85 4.81 -8.39
CA LEU A 21 4.36 3.87 -9.40
C LEU A 21 5.49 2.97 -8.86
N LYS A 22 6.34 3.51 -7.99
CA LYS A 22 7.37 2.74 -7.26
C LYS A 22 6.76 1.62 -6.42
N ALA A 23 5.54 1.79 -5.92
CA ALA A 23 4.78 0.76 -5.20
C ALA A 23 4.55 -0.54 -6.00
N PHE A 24 4.56 -0.46 -7.33
CA PHE A 24 4.42 -1.64 -8.20
C PHE A 24 5.76 -2.34 -8.48
N LYS A 25 6.87 -1.84 -7.94
CA LYS A 25 8.15 -2.54 -7.94
C LYS A 25 8.17 -3.52 -6.75
N LEU A 26 8.56 -4.77 -7.02
CA LEU A 26 8.77 -5.79 -6.00
C LEU A 26 9.86 -5.34 -5.01
N GLU A 27 9.64 -5.55 -3.71
CA GLU A 27 10.58 -5.19 -2.64
C GLU A 27 11.06 -3.73 -2.74
N ALA A 28 10.12 -2.79 -2.94
CA ALA A 28 10.45 -1.38 -3.04
C ALA A 28 10.82 -0.82 -1.66
N GLY A 29 12.03 -0.28 -1.49
CA GLY A 29 12.40 0.43 -0.27
C GLY A 29 11.69 1.79 -0.18
N PHE A 30 10.97 2.04 0.92
CA PHE A 30 10.36 3.34 1.23
C PHE A 30 11.23 4.10 2.24
N ASP A 31 11.41 5.40 2.06
CA ASP A 31 12.35 6.18 2.89
C ASP A 31 11.75 6.52 4.27
N ASP A 32 10.41 6.54 4.37
CA ASP A 32 9.64 6.80 5.58
C ASP A 32 8.40 5.88 5.68
N LYS A 33 8.03 5.52 6.90
CA LYS A 33 6.81 4.78 7.23
C LYS A 33 5.55 5.50 6.77
N ASN A 34 5.51 6.83 6.87
CA ASN A 34 4.34 7.61 6.41
C ASN A 34 4.15 7.51 4.89
N GLU A 35 5.24 7.54 4.12
CA GLU A 35 5.20 7.38 2.66
C GLU A 35 4.62 6.01 2.28
N PHE A 36 5.04 4.95 2.97
CA PHE A 36 4.52 3.60 2.75
C PHE A 36 3.02 3.49 3.09
N LEU A 37 2.61 4.08 4.23
CA LEU A 37 1.21 4.09 4.65
C LEU A 37 0.32 4.81 3.61
N ASP A 38 0.75 5.96 3.11
CA ASP A 38 0.01 6.73 2.09
C ASP A 38 -0.23 5.90 0.82
N ILE A 39 0.77 5.14 0.38
CA ILE A 39 0.67 4.24 -0.77
C ILE A 39 -0.35 3.13 -0.53
N ILE A 40 -0.32 2.50 0.66
CA ILE A 40 -1.29 1.47 1.03
C ILE A 40 -2.71 2.04 1.01
N TYR A 41 -2.89 3.25 1.53
CA TYR A 41 -4.19 3.92 1.52
C TYR A 41 -4.71 4.13 0.09
N TRP A 42 -3.88 4.70 -0.79
CA TRP A 42 -4.26 4.92 -2.19
C TRP A 42 -4.50 3.62 -2.96
N LEU A 43 -3.67 2.59 -2.74
CA LEU A 43 -3.85 1.28 -3.39
C LEU A 43 -5.21 0.67 -3.01
N ARG A 44 -5.55 0.69 -1.73
CA ARG A 44 -6.86 0.22 -1.25
C ARG A 44 -8.01 0.99 -1.92
N GLN A 45 -7.83 2.29 -2.11
CA GLN A 45 -8.86 3.15 -2.69
C GLN A 45 -9.08 2.85 -4.17
N VAL A 46 -8.01 2.66 -4.95
CA VAL A 46 -8.10 2.22 -6.35
C VAL A 46 -8.77 0.85 -6.47
N LEU A 47 -8.40 -0.10 -5.60
CA LEU A 47 -9.03 -1.43 -5.57
C LEU A 47 -10.52 -1.36 -5.20
N ALA A 48 -10.88 -0.53 -4.23
CA ALA A 48 -12.28 -0.34 -3.83
C ALA A 48 -13.13 0.21 -4.98
N VAL A 49 -12.60 1.20 -5.72
CA VAL A 49 -13.27 1.75 -6.91
C VAL A 49 -13.41 0.68 -8.00
N ALA A 50 -12.35 -0.08 -8.29
CA ALA A 50 -12.39 -1.15 -9.28
C ALA A 50 -13.42 -2.25 -8.94
N ILE A 51 -13.45 -2.71 -7.68
CA ILE A 51 -14.42 -3.69 -7.19
C ILE A 51 -15.85 -3.11 -7.26
N GLY A 52 -16.04 -1.85 -6.88
CA GLY A 52 -17.32 -1.16 -6.96
C GLY A 52 -17.85 -1.08 -8.39
N ILE A 53 -16.99 -0.81 -9.37
CA ILE A 53 -17.35 -0.84 -10.79
C ILE A 53 -17.74 -2.27 -11.23
N LEU A 54 -16.95 -3.28 -10.87
CA LEU A 54 -17.23 -4.68 -11.22
C LEU A 54 -18.60 -5.15 -10.71
N TRP A 55 -18.99 -4.74 -9.50
CA TRP A 55 -20.32 -5.04 -8.96
C TRP A 55 -21.44 -4.15 -9.49
N GLY A 56 -21.13 -2.97 -10.01
CA GLY A 56 -22.09 -2.20 -10.80
C GLY A 56 -22.48 -2.94 -12.09
N LEU A 57 -21.55 -3.73 -12.64
CA LEU A 57 -21.75 -4.54 -13.85
C LEU A 57 -22.37 -5.91 -13.55
N ILE A 58 -22.01 -6.53 -12.42
CA ILE A 58 -22.54 -7.83 -11.98
C ILE A 58 -23.42 -7.61 -10.75
N PRO A 59 -24.75 -7.86 -10.80
CA PRO A 59 -25.64 -7.60 -9.67
C PRO A 59 -25.44 -8.62 -8.53
N PHE A 60 -24.35 -8.47 -7.76
CA PHE A 60 -24.14 -9.14 -6.49
C PHE A 60 -25.01 -8.50 -5.43
N LYS A 61 -25.89 -9.28 -4.79
CA LYS A 61 -26.87 -8.78 -3.82
C LYS A 61 -26.71 -9.48 -2.47
N GLY A 62 -26.99 -8.74 -1.41
CA GLY A 62 -27.11 -9.28 -0.05
C GLY A 62 -25.77 -9.50 0.66
N LEU A 63 -25.78 -10.39 1.65
CA LEU A 63 -24.66 -10.64 2.56
C LEU A 63 -23.40 -11.17 1.85
N SER A 64 -23.58 -11.95 0.77
CA SER A 64 -22.47 -12.52 -0.02
C SER A 64 -21.59 -11.42 -0.62
N ALA A 65 -22.20 -10.32 -1.04
CA ALA A 65 -21.51 -9.14 -1.50
C ALA A 65 -20.61 -8.62 -0.36
N ILE A 66 -21.20 -8.23 0.77
CA ILE A 66 -20.48 -7.63 1.90
C ILE A 66 -19.31 -8.52 2.37
N LEU A 67 -19.53 -9.84 2.46
CA LEU A 67 -18.49 -10.80 2.81
C LEU A 67 -17.35 -10.87 1.79
N LEU A 68 -17.68 -10.90 0.49
CA LEU A 68 -16.67 -10.91 -0.57
C LEU A 68 -15.86 -9.62 -0.58
N PHE A 69 -16.50 -8.47 -0.40
CA PHE A 69 -15.81 -7.18 -0.29
C PHE A 69 -14.84 -7.17 0.90
N PHE A 70 -15.27 -7.65 2.06
CA PHE A 70 -14.44 -7.74 3.25
C PHE A 70 -13.21 -8.65 3.04
N LEU A 71 -13.42 -9.85 2.48
CA LEU A 71 -12.34 -10.80 2.18
C LEU A 71 -11.35 -10.25 1.17
N LEU A 72 -11.82 -9.62 0.09
CA LEU A 72 -10.96 -8.98 -0.90
C LEU A 72 -10.16 -7.82 -0.30
N ASN A 73 -10.78 -7.03 0.59
CA ASN A 73 -10.12 -5.88 1.19
C ASN A 73 -8.97 -6.29 2.13
N ILE A 74 -9.20 -7.29 2.98
CA ILE A 74 -8.15 -7.83 3.88
C ILE A 74 -7.11 -8.60 3.07
N GLY A 75 -7.56 -9.48 2.19
CA GLY A 75 -6.68 -10.32 1.38
C GLY A 75 -5.73 -9.49 0.50
N ALA A 76 -6.24 -8.45 -0.16
CA ALA A 76 -5.41 -7.59 -1.00
C ALA A 76 -4.31 -6.88 -0.21
N VAL A 77 -4.62 -6.38 0.99
CA VAL A 77 -3.64 -5.66 1.83
C VAL A 77 -2.60 -6.63 2.38
N TYR A 78 -3.03 -7.79 2.86
CA TYR A 78 -2.13 -8.82 3.38
C TYR A 78 -1.20 -9.36 2.29
N LEU A 79 -1.74 -9.74 1.13
CA LEU A 79 -0.93 -10.22 0.01
C LEU A 79 0.04 -9.14 -0.48
N TYR A 80 -0.40 -7.88 -0.55
CA TYR A 80 0.48 -6.80 -0.96
C TYR A 80 1.62 -6.56 0.04
N ALA A 81 1.32 -6.44 1.34
CA ALA A 81 2.35 -6.14 2.35
C ALA A 81 3.29 -7.33 2.61
N ALA A 82 2.73 -8.53 2.82
CA ALA A 82 3.50 -9.70 3.24
C ALA A 82 4.14 -10.46 2.07
N MET A 83 3.44 -10.60 0.94
CA MET A 83 3.93 -11.42 -0.18
C MET A 83 4.61 -10.60 -1.28
N PHE A 84 4.11 -9.41 -1.60
CA PHE A 84 4.61 -8.59 -2.71
C PHE A 84 5.71 -7.61 -2.28
N GLN A 85 5.50 -6.87 -1.19
CA GLN A 85 6.51 -5.98 -0.62
C GLN A 85 7.45 -6.68 0.37
N ARG A 86 7.07 -7.87 0.88
CA ARG A 86 7.84 -8.67 1.84
C ARG A 86 8.35 -7.82 3.01
N VAL A 87 7.47 -6.98 3.52
CA VAL A 87 7.76 -6.15 4.68
C VAL A 87 8.06 -7.08 5.85
N ASP A 88 9.28 -7.06 6.37
CA ASP A 88 9.61 -7.76 7.60
C ASP A 88 8.86 -7.06 8.75
N GLU A 89 8.07 -7.83 9.49
CA GLU A 89 7.24 -7.31 10.59
C GLU A 89 8.09 -6.63 11.68
N ASP A 90 9.37 -7.01 11.80
CA ASP A 90 10.34 -6.49 12.76
C ASP A 90 10.77 -5.03 12.51
N GLU A 91 10.58 -4.49 11.29
CA GLU A 91 10.99 -3.12 10.94
C GLU A 91 9.85 -2.10 11.00
N TYR A 92 8.60 -2.56 11.16
CA TYR A 92 7.40 -1.68 11.12
C TYR A 92 6.45 -1.81 12.32
N GLY A 93 6.65 -2.82 13.18
CA GLY A 93 5.97 -3.04 14.47
C GLY A 93 6.29 -2.02 15.55
#